data_AF-A0A9E5QYV1-F1
#
_entry.id   AF-A0A9E5QYV1-F1
#
_cell.length_a   1.000
_cell.length_b   1.000
_cell.length_c   1.000
_cell.angle_alpha   90.00
_cell.angle_beta   90.00
_cell.angle_gamma   90.00
#
_symmetry.space_group_name_H-M   'P 1'
#
loop_
_entity.id
_entity.type
_entity.pdbx_description
1 polymer ?
#
loop_
_entity_poly.entity_id
_entity_poly.type
_entity_poly.pdbx_seq_one_letter_code
_entity_poly.pdbx_strand_id
1 'polypeptide(L)'
;MQRKPYPLLQTQNWHSLHELLEAWSQQKWELAGETVGRFLALATTATARATFYNTQAEQEEAVNAAHEALFAFDRGLYALCLLLEGLTDYSRQLGIRNLARQARGQEAGALLDEKQEDAIIHLLFRDLPVQRVLNLFGMLKAERVNNTRARRMILLSLLNSPKLEFWAVKYRKKIRTALQHAWGERATGILKSILSKHPDSLTEKETGILQKNILKYVRKPEKQALVLEALGFVLGNEENLRLELPRAFVAAKQNIEAGYSLPYEVLEGIRSIYHQR
;
A
#
# COMPACT_ATOMS: atom_id res chain seq x y z
N MET A 1 -19.97 11.66 11.47
CA MET A 1 -18.70 11.20 12.09
C MET A 1 -17.62 12.25 11.78
N GLN A 2 -17.36 13.17 12.70
CA GLN A 2 -16.28 14.15 12.53
C GLN A 2 -14.94 13.43 12.60
N ARG A 3 -14.15 13.48 11.51
CA ARG A 3 -12.80 12.93 11.47
C ARG A 3 -11.93 13.77 12.42
N LYS A 4 -11.48 13.18 13.54
CA LYS A 4 -10.46 13.83 14.39
C LYS A 4 -9.20 14.07 13.53
N PRO A 5 -8.63 15.29 13.53
CA PRO A 5 -7.39 15.55 12.81
C PRO A 5 -6.27 14.67 13.36
N TYR A 6 -5.38 14.22 12.48
CA TYR A 6 -4.25 13.39 12.85
C TYR A 6 -3.29 14.19 13.76
N PRO A 7 -2.86 13.66 14.91
CA PRO A 7 -1.96 14.38 15.83
C PRO A 7 -0.58 14.68 15.21
N LEU A 8 -0.21 14.04 14.10
CA LEU A 8 1.02 14.30 13.36
C LEU A 8 0.98 15.62 12.55
N LEU A 9 -0.19 16.23 12.35
CA LEU A 9 -0.33 17.53 11.68
C LEU A 9 -0.37 18.71 12.66
N GLN A 10 -0.38 18.43 13.97
CA GLN A 10 -0.60 19.43 15.03
C GLN A 10 0.70 20.03 15.60
N THR A 11 1.87 19.47 15.29
CA THR A 11 3.13 19.85 15.94
C THR A 11 4.20 20.41 14.99
N GLN A 12 3.86 20.75 13.74
CA GLN A 12 4.85 21.15 12.74
C GLN A 12 4.54 22.49 12.08
N ASN A 13 5.62 23.18 11.72
CA ASN A 13 5.74 24.61 11.50
C ASN A 13 5.04 25.10 10.21
N TRP A 14 3.70 25.10 10.17
CA TRP A 14 2.92 25.63 9.04
C TRP A 14 3.24 27.08 8.67
N HIS A 15 3.83 27.85 9.59
CA HIS A 15 4.33 29.20 9.32
C HIS A 15 5.36 29.19 8.15
N SER A 16 6.21 28.18 8.07
CA SER A 16 7.17 28.04 6.97
C SER A 16 6.51 27.80 5.59
N LEU A 17 5.33 27.19 5.55
CA LEU A 17 4.62 26.94 4.29
C LEU A 17 4.08 28.25 3.69
N HIS A 18 3.53 29.12 4.52
CA HIS A 18 3.07 30.44 4.10
C HIS A 18 4.23 31.29 3.58
N GLU A 19 5.34 31.34 4.33
CA GLU A 19 6.55 32.06 3.94
C GLU A 19 7.13 31.54 2.60
N LEU A 20 7.14 30.21 2.40
CA LEU A 20 7.61 29.60 1.16
C LEU A 20 6.70 29.92 -0.03
N LEU A 21 5.39 30.05 0.19
CA LEU A 21 4.41 30.42 -0.83
C LEU A 21 4.45 31.93 -1.14
N GLU A 22 4.67 32.79 -0.13
CA GLU A 22 4.85 34.23 -0.32
C GLU A 22 6.13 34.55 -1.09
N ALA A 23 7.15 33.70 -1.01
CA ALA A 23 8.37 33.82 -1.80
C ALA A 23 8.16 33.55 -3.31
N TRP A 24 6.99 33.08 -3.74
CA TRP A 24 6.71 32.80 -5.15
C TRP A 24 6.38 34.10 -5.90
N SER A 25 6.98 34.24 -7.09
CA SER A 25 6.63 35.34 -8.00
C SER A 25 5.20 35.18 -8.53
N GLN A 26 4.60 36.29 -8.96
CA GLN A 26 3.28 36.30 -9.59
C GLN A 26 3.19 35.31 -10.78
N GLN A 27 4.23 35.28 -11.62
CA GLN A 27 4.31 34.33 -12.74
C GLN A 27 4.30 32.87 -12.27
N LYS A 28 4.94 32.56 -11.15
CA LYS A 28 4.95 31.20 -10.58
C LYS A 28 3.55 30.83 -10.04
N TRP A 29 2.83 31.78 -9.46
CA TRP A 29 1.44 31.57 -9.03
C TRP A 29 0.48 31.29 -10.18
N GLU A 30 0.59 32.03 -11.30
CA GLU A 30 -0.22 31.78 -12.50
C GLU A 30 0.01 30.37 -13.06
N LEU A 31 1.28 29.97 -13.19
CA LEU A 31 1.66 28.64 -13.63
C LEU A 31 1.19 27.54 -12.66
N ALA A 32 1.25 27.79 -11.35
CA ALA A 32 0.71 26.88 -10.35
C ALA A 32 -0.80 26.68 -10.52
N GLY A 33 -1.54 27.77 -10.71
CA GLY A 33 -3.00 27.72 -10.91
C GLY A 33 -3.40 26.90 -12.13
N GLU A 34 -2.73 27.12 -13.27
CA GLU A 34 -2.96 26.34 -14.49
C GLU A 34 -2.65 24.85 -14.28
N THR A 35 -1.49 24.56 -13.68
CA THR A 35 -1.03 23.18 -13.45
C THR A 35 -1.93 22.42 -12.50
N VAL A 36 -2.31 23.04 -11.37
CA VAL A 36 -3.26 22.48 -10.40
C VAL A 36 -4.64 22.31 -11.01
N GLY A 37 -5.14 23.31 -11.75
CA GLY A 37 -6.44 23.24 -12.42
C GLY A 37 -6.53 22.06 -13.39
N ARG A 38 -5.51 21.89 -14.24
CA ARG A 38 -5.42 20.75 -15.17
C ARG A 38 -5.31 19.41 -14.44
N PHE A 39 -4.51 19.35 -13.38
CA PHE A 39 -4.41 18.16 -12.53
C PHE A 39 -5.77 17.78 -11.93
N LEU A 40 -6.47 18.72 -11.29
CA LEU A 40 -7.75 18.45 -10.64
C LEU A 40 -8.83 18.04 -11.64
N ALA A 41 -8.89 18.68 -12.81
CA ALA A 41 -9.84 18.33 -13.86
C ALA A 41 -9.70 16.86 -14.30
N LEU A 42 -8.46 16.37 -14.43
CA LEU A 42 -8.18 15.00 -14.84
C LEU A 42 -8.24 14.00 -13.67
N ALA A 43 -7.72 14.36 -12.50
CA ALA A 43 -7.62 13.46 -11.35
C ALA A 43 -8.96 13.17 -10.65
N THR A 44 -9.97 14.02 -10.85
CA THR A 44 -11.34 13.81 -10.33
C THR A 44 -12.24 13.05 -11.29
N THR A 45 -11.99 13.14 -12.60
CA THR A 45 -12.84 12.55 -13.64
C THR A 45 -12.32 11.23 -14.18
N ALA A 46 -11.00 11.00 -14.12
CA ALA A 46 -10.39 9.80 -14.69
C ALA A 46 -10.70 8.54 -13.89
N THR A 47 -11.46 7.63 -14.50
CA THR A 47 -11.79 6.32 -13.91
C THR A 47 -10.93 5.18 -14.46
N ALA A 48 -9.91 5.47 -15.29
CA ALA A 48 -9.13 4.47 -16.05
C ALA A 48 -10.05 3.54 -16.88
N ARG A 49 -11.10 4.10 -17.50
CA ARG A 49 -12.07 3.41 -18.35
C ARG A 49 -12.29 4.24 -19.61
N ALA A 50 -12.36 3.60 -20.77
CA ALA A 50 -12.68 4.29 -22.01
C ALA A 50 -13.94 5.15 -21.86
N THR A 51 -13.90 6.39 -22.34
CA THR A 51 -15.08 7.26 -22.51
C THR A 51 -15.51 7.21 -23.97
N PHE A 52 -16.72 7.66 -24.25
CA PHE A 52 -17.32 7.66 -25.59
C PHE A 52 -16.44 8.23 -26.71
N TYR A 53 -15.44 9.06 -26.37
CA TYR A 53 -14.57 9.73 -27.33
C TYR A 53 -13.07 9.40 -27.20
N ASN A 54 -12.63 8.75 -26.11
CA ASN A 54 -11.20 8.50 -25.85
C ASN A 54 -10.97 7.03 -25.48
N THR A 55 -9.91 6.44 -26.03
CA THR A 55 -9.46 5.11 -25.63
C THR A 55 -8.97 5.12 -24.17
N GLN A 56 -8.95 3.94 -23.54
CA GLN A 56 -8.43 3.80 -22.18
C GLN A 56 -6.96 4.25 -22.09
N ALA A 57 -6.14 3.96 -23.12
CA ALA A 57 -4.73 4.30 -23.15
C ALA A 57 -4.50 5.82 -23.20
N GLU A 58 -5.24 6.54 -24.04
CA GLU A 58 -5.14 8.01 -24.15
C GLU A 58 -5.54 8.71 -22.85
N GLN A 59 -6.56 8.20 -22.15
CA GLN A 59 -6.93 8.73 -20.84
C GLN A 59 -5.85 8.47 -19.80
N GLU A 60 -5.30 7.25 -19.76
CA GLU A 60 -4.22 6.92 -18.82
C GLU A 60 -2.99 7.79 -19.08
N GLU A 61 -2.66 8.05 -20.34
CA GLU A 61 -1.57 8.95 -20.74
C GLU A 61 -1.83 10.39 -20.31
N ALA A 62 -3.01 10.94 -20.59
CA ALA A 62 -3.37 12.30 -20.19
C ALA A 62 -3.31 12.50 -18.67
N VAL A 63 -3.80 11.51 -17.90
CA VAL A 63 -3.75 11.54 -16.43
C VAL A 63 -2.30 11.45 -15.95
N ASN A 64 -1.51 10.52 -16.48
CA ASN A 64 -0.09 10.42 -16.13
C ASN A 64 0.65 11.73 -16.44
N ALA A 65 0.41 12.36 -17.58
CA ALA A 65 1.01 13.64 -17.95
C ALA A 65 0.65 14.75 -16.95
N ALA A 66 -0.60 14.82 -16.50
CA ALA A 66 -1.02 15.80 -15.50
C ALA A 66 -0.38 15.54 -14.12
N HIS A 67 -0.25 14.28 -13.73
CA HIS A 67 0.45 13.88 -12.51
C HIS A 67 1.94 14.24 -12.57
N GLU A 68 2.63 13.94 -13.67
CA GLU A 68 4.05 14.26 -13.87
C GLU A 68 4.27 15.78 -13.94
N ALA A 69 3.38 16.54 -14.60
CA ALA A 69 3.47 18.00 -14.67
C ALA A 69 3.39 18.66 -13.29
N LEU A 70 2.40 18.30 -12.46
CA LEU A 70 2.28 18.87 -11.12
C LEU A 70 3.41 18.40 -10.19
N PHE A 71 3.82 17.13 -10.30
CA PHE A 71 4.95 16.59 -9.54
C PHE A 71 6.26 17.30 -9.88
N ALA A 72 6.51 17.59 -11.16
CA ALA A 72 7.69 18.32 -11.63
C ALA A 72 7.63 19.81 -11.26
N PHE A 73 6.44 20.41 -11.21
CA PHE A 73 6.26 21.79 -10.78
C PHE A 73 6.61 21.98 -9.29
N ASP A 74 5.96 21.22 -8.41
CA ASP A 74 6.33 21.15 -6.99
C ASP A 74 5.81 19.84 -6.37
N ARG A 75 6.74 18.99 -5.93
CA ARG A 75 6.46 17.68 -5.33
C ARG A 75 5.62 17.78 -4.04
N GLY A 76 5.83 18.83 -3.25
CA GLY A 76 5.10 19.07 -2.02
C GLY A 76 3.66 19.50 -2.29
N LEU A 77 3.46 20.43 -3.23
CA LEU A 77 2.14 20.84 -3.70
C LEU A 77 1.39 19.65 -4.28
N TYR A 78 2.04 18.84 -5.12
CA TYR A 78 1.50 17.61 -5.65
C TYR A 78 1.02 16.66 -4.54
N ALA A 79 1.84 16.43 -3.52
CA ALA A 79 1.48 15.58 -2.39
C ALA A 79 0.26 16.13 -1.60
N LEU A 80 0.18 17.45 -1.40
CA LEU A 80 -0.98 18.10 -0.77
C LEU A 80 -2.25 17.96 -1.62
N CYS A 81 -2.17 18.18 -2.93
CA CYS A 81 -3.31 18.03 -3.84
C CYS A 81 -3.88 16.60 -3.85
N LEU A 82 -3.06 15.58 -3.60
CA LEU A 82 -3.54 14.19 -3.48
C LEU A 82 -4.47 13.95 -2.29
N LEU A 83 -4.41 14.79 -1.25
CA LEU A 83 -5.28 14.72 -0.07
C LEU A 83 -6.68 15.28 -0.32
N LEU A 84 -6.89 16.01 -1.41
CA LEU A 84 -8.17 16.63 -1.70
C LEU A 84 -9.26 15.55 -1.86
N GLU A 85 -10.45 15.90 -1.41
CA GLU A 85 -11.64 15.07 -1.60
C GLU A 85 -12.05 15.10 -3.08
N GLY A 86 -12.74 14.06 -3.54
CA GLY A 86 -13.18 13.95 -4.94
C GLY A 86 -12.16 13.36 -5.92
N LEU A 87 -10.88 13.23 -5.55
CA LEU A 87 -9.93 12.47 -6.38
C LEU A 87 -10.34 10.99 -6.45
N THR A 88 -10.10 10.37 -7.61
CA THR A 88 -10.36 8.94 -7.79
C THR A 88 -9.32 8.10 -7.05
N ASP A 89 -9.69 6.86 -6.71
CA ASP A 89 -8.74 5.88 -6.16
C ASP A 89 -7.54 5.67 -7.10
N TYR A 90 -7.78 5.67 -8.41
CA TYR A 90 -6.74 5.49 -9.41
C TYR A 90 -5.73 6.63 -9.37
N SER A 91 -6.18 7.89 -9.35
CA SER A 91 -5.30 9.04 -9.21
C SER A 91 -4.52 9.01 -7.88
N ARG A 92 -5.13 8.59 -6.77
CA ARG A 92 -4.39 8.39 -5.51
C ARG A 92 -3.33 7.30 -5.63
N GLN A 93 -3.61 6.20 -6.34
CA GLN A 93 -2.61 5.15 -6.60
C GLN A 93 -1.42 5.69 -7.43
N LEU A 94 -1.68 6.42 -8.52
CA LEU A 94 -0.63 7.07 -9.32
C LEU A 94 0.16 8.09 -8.48
N GLY A 95 -0.53 8.84 -7.65
CA GLY A 95 0.00 9.70 -6.59
C GLY A 95 1.08 9.03 -5.77
N ILE A 96 0.68 8.01 -5.02
CA ILE A 96 1.55 7.25 -4.13
C ILE A 96 2.68 6.58 -4.92
N ARG A 97 2.40 6.05 -6.10
CA ARG A 97 3.40 5.43 -6.97
C ARG A 97 4.50 6.42 -7.35
N ASN A 98 4.15 7.60 -7.84
CA ASN A 98 5.11 8.63 -8.24
C ASN A 98 5.95 9.10 -7.03
N LEU A 99 5.31 9.30 -5.86
CA LEU A 99 6.02 9.62 -4.62
C LEU A 99 6.96 8.47 -4.16
N ALA A 100 6.63 7.22 -4.45
CA ALA A 100 7.45 6.06 -4.11
C ALA A 100 8.62 5.83 -5.07
N ARG A 101 8.52 6.22 -6.35
CA ARG A 101 9.56 6.00 -7.38
C ARG A 101 10.89 6.64 -7.00
N GLN A 102 10.84 7.87 -6.50
CA GLN A 102 12.02 8.64 -6.12
C GLN A 102 12.01 8.89 -4.62
N ALA A 103 13.07 8.45 -3.94
CA ALA A 103 13.32 8.88 -2.57
C ALA A 103 13.56 10.38 -2.58
N ARG A 104 12.97 11.08 -1.62
CA ARG A 104 13.11 12.53 -1.56
C ARG A 104 14.56 12.89 -1.21
N GLY A 105 15.20 13.68 -2.07
CA GLY A 105 16.46 14.35 -1.74
C GLY A 105 16.21 15.53 -0.80
N GLN A 106 17.26 16.00 -0.12
CA GLN A 106 17.20 17.28 0.61
C GLN A 106 17.21 18.44 -0.40
N GLU A 107 16.05 18.71 -1.01
CA GLU A 107 15.86 19.91 -1.81
C GLU A 107 15.58 21.10 -0.88
N ALA A 108 16.47 22.10 -0.93
CA ALA A 108 16.25 23.36 -0.26
C ALA A 108 15.04 24.09 -0.90
N GLY A 109 14.07 24.51 -0.08
CA GLY A 109 12.93 25.32 -0.52
C GLY A 109 11.68 24.56 -0.97
N ALA A 110 11.63 23.24 -0.82
CA ALA A 110 10.44 22.46 -1.14
C ALA A 110 9.36 22.56 -0.03
N LEU A 111 8.08 22.60 -0.44
CA LEU A 111 6.94 22.95 0.43
C LEU A 111 6.71 22.02 1.63
N LEU A 112 7.00 20.72 1.47
CA LEU A 112 6.89 19.76 2.56
C LEU A 112 8.29 19.36 3.04
N ASP A 113 8.44 18.58 4.09
CA ASP A 113 9.65 17.79 4.37
C ASP A 113 9.40 16.28 4.11
N GLU A 114 10.44 15.44 4.28
CA GLU A 114 10.30 13.98 4.09
C GLU A 114 9.28 13.35 5.06
N LYS A 115 9.21 13.83 6.31
CA LYS A 115 8.30 13.28 7.33
C LYS A 115 6.85 13.63 7.03
N GLN A 116 6.59 14.85 6.56
CA GLN A 116 5.29 15.31 6.13
C GLN A 116 4.81 14.52 4.91
N GLU A 117 5.67 14.31 3.92
CA GLU A 117 5.33 13.47 2.76
C GLU A 117 5.02 12.03 3.15
N ASP A 118 5.83 11.42 4.03
CA ASP A 118 5.56 10.08 4.56
C ASP A 118 4.20 10.01 5.29
N ALA A 119 3.85 11.07 6.05
CA ALA A 119 2.55 11.18 6.71
C ALA A 119 1.40 11.26 5.70
N ILE A 120 1.55 12.04 4.63
CA ILE A 120 0.58 12.12 3.53
C ILE A 120 0.38 10.76 2.88
N ILE A 121 1.47 10.08 2.51
CA ILE A 121 1.42 8.74 1.94
C ILE A 121 0.63 7.79 2.85
N HIS A 122 0.92 7.83 4.16
CA HIS A 122 0.19 7.02 5.15
C HIS A 122 -1.31 7.32 5.19
N LEU A 123 -1.71 8.59 5.09
CA LEU A 123 -3.11 9.00 5.00
C LEU A 123 -3.77 8.48 3.72
N LEU A 124 -3.09 8.59 2.58
CA LEU A 124 -3.60 8.10 1.29
C LEU A 124 -3.81 6.57 1.31
N PHE A 125 -2.89 5.81 1.91
CA PHE A 125 -3.06 4.35 2.06
C PHE A 125 -4.24 3.96 2.93
N ARG A 126 -4.50 4.72 4.00
CA ARG A 126 -5.62 4.45 4.92
C ARG A 126 -6.96 4.60 4.22
N ASP A 127 -7.07 5.56 3.32
CA ASP A 127 -8.31 5.92 2.65
C ASP A 127 -8.56 5.08 1.38
N LEU A 128 -7.53 4.40 0.84
CA LEU A 128 -7.66 3.50 -0.31
C LEU A 128 -8.30 2.15 0.04
N PRO A 129 -9.23 1.64 -0.80
CA PRO A 129 -9.70 0.26 -0.68
C PRO A 129 -8.58 -0.76 -0.83
N VAL A 130 -8.66 -1.89 -0.11
CA VAL A 130 -7.62 -2.94 -0.12
C VAL A 130 -7.26 -3.42 -1.54
N GLN A 131 -8.25 -3.55 -2.43
CA GLN A 131 -7.97 -3.99 -3.81
C GLN A 131 -7.09 -2.99 -4.55
N ARG A 132 -7.30 -1.68 -4.31
CA ARG A 132 -6.49 -0.60 -4.87
C ARG A 132 -5.08 -0.61 -4.26
N VAL A 133 -4.97 -0.81 -2.94
CA VAL A 133 -3.66 -0.99 -2.28
C VAL A 133 -2.87 -2.16 -2.88
N LEU A 134 -3.49 -3.32 -3.07
CA LEU A 134 -2.83 -4.48 -3.65
C LEU A 134 -2.49 -4.30 -5.14
N ASN A 135 -3.33 -3.62 -5.90
CA ASN A 135 -3.04 -3.28 -7.29
C ASN A 135 -1.87 -2.29 -7.39
N LEU A 136 -1.76 -1.33 -6.47
CA LEU A 136 -0.63 -0.42 -6.37
C LEU A 136 0.68 -1.18 -6.14
N PHE A 137 0.70 -2.20 -5.27
CA PHE A 137 1.89 -3.04 -5.12
C PHE A 137 2.26 -3.79 -6.40
N GLY A 138 1.24 -4.20 -7.18
CA GLY A 138 1.44 -4.75 -8.52
C GLY A 138 2.09 -3.75 -9.47
N MET A 139 1.63 -2.49 -9.47
CA MET A 139 2.22 -1.41 -10.27
C MET A 139 3.70 -1.18 -9.90
N LEU A 140 4.00 -1.07 -8.60
CA LEU A 140 5.38 -0.91 -8.12
C LEU A 140 6.29 -2.07 -8.54
N LYS A 141 5.77 -3.31 -8.51
CA LYS A 141 6.49 -4.49 -9.00
C LYS A 141 6.75 -4.41 -10.50
N ALA A 142 5.73 -4.07 -11.29
CA ALA A 142 5.83 -3.96 -12.75
C ALA A 142 6.89 -2.92 -13.16
N GLU A 143 6.93 -1.78 -12.47
CA GLU A 143 7.90 -0.71 -12.68
C GLU A 143 9.25 -0.96 -11.97
N ARG A 144 9.43 -2.12 -11.32
CA ARG A 144 10.64 -2.51 -10.58
C ARG A 144 11.05 -1.52 -9.48
N VAL A 145 10.10 -0.77 -8.93
CA VAL A 145 10.32 0.20 -7.84
C VAL A 145 10.44 -0.55 -6.52
N ASN A 146 11.68 -0.76 -6.06
CA ASN A 146 11.97 -1.51 -4.82
C ASN A 146 12.97 -0.81 -3.88
N ASN A 147 12.95 0.52 -3.87
CA ASN A 147 13.78 1.30 -2.95
C ASN A 147 13.31 1.12 -1.49
N THR A 148 14.10 1.61 -0.53
CA THR A 148 13.81 1.48 0.91
C THR A 148 12.44 2.03 1.29
N ARG A 149 11.99 3.12 0.66
CA ARG A 149 10.67 3.72 0.90
C ARG A 149 9.56 2.80 0.44
N ALA A 150 9.59 2.33 -0.81
CA ALA A 150 8.60 1.39 -1.35
C ALA A 150 8.48 0.11 -0.52
N ARG A 151 9.63 -0.47 -0.10
CA ARG A 151 9.66 -1.64 0.78
C ARG A 151 8.98 -1.37 2.13
N ARG A 152 9.32 -0.25 2.77
CA ARG A 152 8.72 0.16 4.04
C ARG A 152 7.21 0.38 3.91
N MET A 153 6.75 1.01 2.83
CA MET A 153 5.33 1.25 2.57
C MET A 153 4.55 -0.07 2.46
N ILE A 154 5.05 -1.02 1.68
CA ILE A 154 4.43 -2.36 1.53
C ILE A 154 4.36 -3.07 2.88
N LEU A 155 5.48 -3.14 3.60
CA LEU A 155 5.55 -3.88 4.87
C LEU A 155 4.72 -3.22 5.97
N LEU A 156 4.81 -1.89 6.14
CA LEU A 156 4.05 -1.20 7.17
C LEU A 156 2.53 -1.27 6.93
N SER A 157 2.09 -1.17 5.67
CA SER A 157 0.66 -1.23 5.33
C SER A 157 0.06 -2.63 5.51
N LEU A 158 0.77 -3.68 5.08
CA LEU A 158 0.30 -5.07 5.23
C LEU A 158 0.39 -5.54 6.68
N LEU A 159 1.55 -5.42 7.33
CA LEU A 159 1.82 -6.04 8.63
C LEU A 159 1.08 -5.37 9.79
N ASN A 160 0.60 -4.13 9.61
CA ASN A 160 -0.18 -3.41 10.62
C ASN A 160 -1.67 -3.33 10.31
N SER A 161 -2.13 -3.98 9.23
CA SER A 161 -3.54 -4.00 8.89
C SER A 161 -4.34 -4.74 9.97
N PRO A 162 -5.45 -4.17 10.48
CA PRO A 162 -6.35 -4.89 11.36
C PRO A 162 -7.05 -6.06 10.65
N LYS A 163 -7.06 -6.09 9.31
CA LYS A 163 -7.71 -7.10 8.48
C LYS A 163 -6.71 -8.10 7.88
N LEU A 164 -5.48 -8.18 8.38
CA LEU A 164 -4.41 -9.01 7.80
C LEU A 164 -4.83 -10.48 7.66
N GLU A 165 -5.44 -11.07 8.69
CA GLU A 165 -5.91 -12.46 8.65
C GLU A 165 -6.93 -12.70 7.51
N PHE A 166 -7.93 -11.82 7.41
CA PHE A 166 -8.90 -11.86 6.33
C PHE A 166 -8.28 -11.65 4.95
N TRP A 167 -7.31 -10.73 4.83
CA TRP A 167 -6.59 -10.53 3.58
C TRP A 167 -5.71 -11.73 3.22
N ALA A 168 -5.12 -12.40 4.20
CA ALA A 168 -4.28 -13.58 4.00
C ALA A 168 -5.04 -14.71 3.29
N VAL A 169 -6.34 -14.89 3.59
CA VAL A 169 -7.20 -15.86 2.88
C VAL A 169 -7.73 -15.32 1.56
N LYS A 170 -8.28 -14.11 1.53
CA LYS A 170 -8.96 -13.57 0.33
C LYS A 170 -8.00 -13.17 -0.79
N TYR A 171 -6.83 -12.65 -0.44
CA TYR A 171 -5.88 -12.07 -1.38
C TYR A 171 -4.50 -12.73 -1.31
N ARG A 172 -4.42 -13.98 -0.84
CA ARG A 172 -3.19 -14.75 -0.58
C ARG A 172 -2.10 -14.55 -1.64
N LYS A 173 -2.43 -14.75 -2.92
CA LYS A 173 -1.49 -14.63 -4.05
C LYS A 173 -0.94 -13.20 -4.24
N LYS A 174 -1.82 -12.19 -4.14
CA LYS A 174 -1.42 -10.78 -4.28
C LYS A 174 -0.52 -10.33 -3.13
N ILE A 175 -0.83 -10.75 -1.90
CA ILE A 175 0.00 -10.44 -0.72
C ILE A 175 1.35 -11.12 -0.82
N ARG A 176 1.39 -12.43 -1.17
CA ARG A 176 2.66 -13.14 -1.39
C ARG A 176 3.53 -12.40 -2.40
N THR A 177 2.93 -11.97 -3.52
CA THR A 177 3.64 -11.22 -4.57
C THR A 177 4.21 -9.89 -4.07
N ALA A 178 3.43 -9.13 -3.28
CA ALA A 178 3.88 -7.86 -2.72
C ALA A 178 5.01 -8.05 -1.71
N LEU A 179 4.93 -9.07 -0.86
CA LEU A 179 5.97 -9.43 0.12
C LEU A 179 7.25 -9.91 -0.56
N GLN A 180 7.14 -10.76 -1.58
CA GLN A 180 8.28 -11.19 -2.41
C GLN A 180 8.97 -10.00 -3.07
N HIS A 181 8.20 -9.03 -3.57
CA HIS A 181 8.76 -7.80 -4.11
C HIS A 181 9.52 -7.02 -3.03
N ALA A 182 8.93 -6.84 -1.85
CA ALA A 182 9.53 -6.06 -0.76
C ALA A 182 10.78 -6.71 -0.13
N TRP A 183 10.80 -8.02 0.06
CA TRP A 183 11.93 -8.73 0.67
C TRP A 183 12.95 -9.26 -0.35
N GLY A 184 12.53 -9.51 -1.59
CA GLY A 184 13.27 -10.29 -2.57
C GLY A 184 13.08 -11.80 -2.41
N GLU A 185 13.40 -12.55 -3.47
CA GLU A 185 13.12 -13.99 -3.54
C GLU A 185 13.87 -14.79 -2.47
N ARG A 186 15.16 -14.52 -2.31
CA ARG A 186 16.02 -15.22 -1.34
C ARG A 186 15.54 -15.06 0.10
N ALA A 187 15.26 -13.82 0.51
CA ALA A 187 14.79 -13.53 1.85
C ALA A 187 13.40 -14.13 2.09
N THR A 188 12.53 -14.11 1.07
CA THR A 188 11.22 -14.76 1.17
C THR A 188 11.33 -16.26 1.37
N GLY A 189 12.25 -16.94 0.65
CA GLY A 189 12.50 -18.37 0.83
C GLY A 189 12.98 -18.71 2.24
N ILE A 190 13.89 -17.92 2.79
CA ILE A 190 14.36 -18.06 4.18
C ILE A 190 13.20 -17.87 5.17
N LEU A 191 12.43 -16.79 5.01
CA LEU A 191 11.29 -16.50 5.89
C LEU A 191 10.23 -17.60 5.82
N LYS A 192 9.94 -18.13 4.62
CA LYS A 192 9.03 -19.27 4.45
C LYS A 192 9.51 -20.48 5.25
N SER A 193 10.79 -20.83 5.14
CA SER A 193 11.37 -21.97 5.88
C SER A 193 11.24 -21.80 7.39
N ILE A 194 11.57 -20.61 7.90
CA ILE A 194 11.47 -20.30 9.34
C ILE A 194 10.00 -20.34 9.80
N LEU A 195 9.08 -19.70 9.07
CA LEU A 195 7.65 -19.62 9.43
C LEU A 195 6.89 -20.94 9.27
N SER A 196 7.51 -21.98 8.68
CA SER A 196 6.94 -23.33 8.62
C SER A 196 7.27 -24.17 9.86
N LYS A 197 8.19 -23.71 10.71
CA LYS A 197 8.57 -24.40 11.96
C LYS A 197 7.61 -24.07 13.10
N HIS A 198 7.56 -24.94 14.11
CA HIS A 198 6.85 -24.63 15.35
C HIS A 198 7.55 -23.47 16.09
N PRO A 199 6.81 -22.49 16.65
CA PRO A 199 7.41 -21.32 17.32
C PRO A 199 8.45 -21.68 18.40
N ASP A 200 8.21 -22.76 19.15
CA ASP A 200 9.11 -23.19 20.25
C ASP A 200 10.40 -23.85 19.76
N SER A 201 10.50 -24.16 18.47
CA SER A 201 11.68 -24.79 17.85
C SER A 201 12.62 -23.80 17.16
N LEU A 202 12.31 -22.50 17.23
CA LEU A 202 13.09 -21.47 16.55
C LEU A 202 14.41 -21.20 17.28
N THR A 203 15.50 -21.22 16.53
CA THR A 203 16.82 -20.83 17.04
C THR A 203 16.92 -19.32 17.24
N GLU A 204 17.84 -18.85 18.09
CA GLU A 204 18.10 -17.42 18.28
C GLU A 204 18.41 -16.68 16.97
N LYS A 205 19.15 -17.33 16.06
CA LYS A 205 19.46 -16.79 14.73
C LYS A 205 18.21 -16.57 13.90
N GLU A 206 17.26 -17.51 13.93
CA GLU A 206 16.01 -17.43 13.18
C GLU A 206 15.09 -16.34 13.74
N THR A 207 15.00 -16.25 15.07
CA THR A 207 14.29 -15.16 15.76
C THR A 207 14.89 -13.81 15.37
N GLY A 208 16.22 -13.69 15.28
CA GLY A 208 16.90 -12.49 14.79
C GLY A 208 16.54 -12.14 13.34
N ILE A 209 16.39 -13.14 12.46
CA ILE A 209 15.94 -12.93 11.06
C ILE A 209 14.50 -12.42 11.02
N LEU A 210 13.59 -13.00 11.82
CA LEU A 210 12.20 -12.55 11.93
C LEU A 210 12.14 -11.12 12.47
N GLN A 211 12.95 -10.79 13.48
CA GLN A 211 13.04 -9.46 14.04
C GLN A 211 13.46 -8.43 12.98
N LYS A 212 14.52 -8.75 12.21
CA LYS A 212 15.08 -7.87 11.19
C LYS A 212 14.15 -7.64 10.00
N ASN A 213 13.32 -8.61 9.62
CA ASN A 213 12.57 -8.56 8.36
C ASN A 213 11.06 -8.36 8.54
N ILE A 214 10.49 -8.77 9.68
CA ILE A 214 9.05 -8.74 9.95
C ILE A 214 8.77 -7.91 11.20
N LEU A 215 9.26 -8.34 12.37
CA LEU A 215 8.76 -7.82 13.65
C LEU A 215 9.11 -6.35 13.90
N LYS A 216 10.24 -5.86 13.37
CA LYS A 216 10.58 -4.42 13.45
C LYS A 216 9.55 -3.50 12.76
N TYR A 217 8.70 -4.04 11.89
CA TYR A 217 7.64 -3.29 11.21
C TYR A 217 6.28 -3.44 11.90
N VAL A 218 6.14 -4.34 12.88
CA VAL A 218 4.91 -4.57 13.61
C VAL A 218 4.84 -3.57 14.77
N ARG A 219 3.90 -2.63 14.72
CA ARG A 219 3.76 -1.54 15.70
C ARG A 219 3.25 -2.00 17.07
N LYS A 220 2.46 -3.08 17.06
CA LYS A 220 1.76 -3.62 18.22
C LYS A 220 2.34 -4.98 18.59
N PRO A 221 3.16 -5.10 19.65
CA PRO A 221 3.80 -6.36 20.05
C PRO A 221 2.81 -7.51 20.20
N GLU A 222 1.61 -7.23 20.71
CA GLU A 222 0.54 -8.21 20.89
C GLU A 222 0.04 -8.82 19.57
N LYS A 223 0.31 -8.19 18.42
CA LYS A 223 -0.07 -8.69 17.09
C LYS A 223 1.01 -9.55 16.43
N GLN A 224 2.20 -9.67 17.01
CA GLN A 224 3.33 -10.35 16.36
C GLN A 224 3.02 -11.81 16.02
N ALA A 225 2.41 -12.55 16.94
CA ALA A 225 2.03 -13.96 16.70
C ALA A 225 1.06 -14.09 15.52
N LEU A 226 0.01 -13.26 15.49
CA LEU A 226 -0.95 -13.21 14.38
C LEU A 226 -0.26 -12.88 13.05
N VAL A 227 0.64 -11.90 13.05
CA VAL A 227 1.37 -11.50 11.83
C VAL A 227 2.24 -12.64 11.33
N LEU A 228 3.02 -13.28 12.21
CA LEU A 228 3.89 -14.39 11.82
C LEU A 228 3.09 -15.55 11.23
N GLU A 229 1.98 -15.92 11.86
CA GLU A 229 1.15 -17.01 11.37
C GLU A 229 0.44 -16.68 10.05
N ALA A 230 -0.16 -15.49 9.93
CA ALA A 230 -0.78 -15.03 8.69
C ALA A 230 0.23 -14.98 7.53
N LEU A 231 1.47 -14.56 7.80
CA LEU A 231 2.55 -14.59 6.82
C LEU A 231 2.99 -16.01 6.48
N GLY A 232 3.12 -16.90 7.47
CA GLY A 232 3.38 -18.32 7.24
C GLY A 232 2.36 -18.92 6.28
N PHE A 233 1.08 -18.65 6.54
CA PHE A 233 -0.02 -19.06 5.67
C PHE A 233 0.07 -18.49 4.25
N VAL A 234 0.32 -17.18 4.11
CA VAL A 234 0.53 -16.54 2.80
C VAL A 234 1.73 -17.14 2.06
N LEU A 235 2.80 -17.50 2.77
CA LEU A 235 4.01 -18.11 2.21
C LEU A 235 3.90 -19.61 1.98
N GLY A 236 2.82 -20.26 2.43
CA GLY A 236 2.48 -21.62 2.05
C GLY A 236 2.36 -22.62 3.20
N ASN A 237 2.58 -22.22 4.44
CA ASN A 237 2.38 -23.08 5.60
C ASN A 237 0.86 -23.29 5.83
N GLU A 238 0.42 -24.53 5.77
CA GLU A 238 -0.99 -24.90 6.01
C GLU A 238 -1.13 -25.84 7.22
N GLU A 239 -0.06 -26.03 7.98
CA GLU A 239 0.01 -26.92 9.13
C GLU A 239 -0.03 -26.11 10.44
N ASN A 240 -0.54 -26.72 11.51
CA ASN A 240 -0.54 -26.18 12.88
C ASN A 240 -1.13 -24.75 13.01
N LEU A 241 -2.14 -24.44 12.19
CA LEU A 241 -2.80 -23.13 12.16
C LEU A 241 -3.70 -22.92 13.39
N ARG A 242 -3.54 -21.77 14.05
CA ARG A 242 -4.31 -21.31 15.21
C ARG A 242 -5.31 -20.20 14.85
N LEU A 243 -5.00 -19.40 13.82
CA LEU A 243 -5.89 -18.38 13.28
C LEU A 243 -7.12 -19.02 12.65
N GLU A 244 -8.27 -18.40 12.88
CA GLU A 244 -9.58 -18.96 12.53
C GLU A 244 -9.73 -19.09 11.01
N LEU A 245 -9.46 -18.02 10.26
CA LEU A 245 -9.69 -18.00 8.81
C LEU A 245 -8.71 -18.90 8.04
N PRO A 246 -7.39 -18.90 8.30
CA PRO A 246 -6.47 -19.86 7.71
C PRO A 246 -6.85 -21.31 7.99
N ARG A 247 -7.26 -21.64 9.22
CA ARG A 247 -7.69 -23.00 9.59
C ARG A 247 -8.98 -23.40 8.84
N ALA A 248 -9.97 -22.50 8.79
CA ALA A 248 -11.20 -22.71 8.02
C ALA A 248 -10.90 -22.89 6.53
N PHE A 249 -9.94 -22.13 5.98
CA PHE A 249 -9.49 -22.27 4.58
C PHE A 249 -8.95 -23.67 4.28
N VAL A 250 -8.10 -24.22 5.16
CA VAL A 250 -7.54 -25.57 4.97
C VAL A 250 -8.62 -26.64 5.14
N ALA A 251 -9.48 -26.52 6.16
CA ALA A 251 -10.59 -27.44 6.37
C ALA A 251 -11.58 -27.44 5.19
N ALA A 252 -11.87 -26.27 4.62
CA ALA A 252 -12.75 -26.09 3.47
C ALA A 252 -12.29 -26.84 2.21
N LYS A 253 -10.98 -27.13 2.08
CA LYS A 253 -10.47 -27.94 0.95
C LYS A 253 -10.96 -29.40 1.01
N GLN A 254 -11.23 -29.92 2.21
CA GLN A 254 -11.71 -31.29 2.42
C GLN A 254 -13.23 -31.35 2.58
N ASN A 255 -13.80 -30.39 3.30
CA ASN A 255 -15.25 -30.23 3.47
C ASN A 255 -15.63 -28.75 3.36
N ILE A 256 -16.33 -28.37 2.28
CA ILE A 256 -16.68 -26.98 2.01
C ILE A 256 -17.48 -26.32 3.15
N GLU A 257 -18.30 -27.09 3.88
CA GLU A 257 -19.11 -26.61 5.00
C GLU A 257 -18.26 -26.17 6.19
N ALA A 258 -17.07 -26.77 6.36
CA ALA A 258 -16.12 -26.38 7.39
C ALA A 258 -15.51 -24.98 7.17
N GLY A 259 -15.75 -24.38 5.99
CA GLY A 259 -15.32 -23.04 5.62
C GLY A 259 -16.35 -21.93 5.88
N TYR A 260 -17.41 -22.16 6.65
CA TYR A 260 -18.53 -21.20 6.82
C TYR A 260 -18.13 -19.77 7.23
N SER A 261 -16.98 -19.60 7.91
CA SER A 261 -16.46 -18.27 8.31
C SER A 261 -15.69 -17.54 7.20
N LEU A 262 -15.45 -18.20 6.07
CA LEU A 262 -14.73 -17.64 4.93
C LEU A 262 -15.64 -16.74 4.07
N PRO A 263 -15.06 -15.77 3.35
CA PRO A 263 -15.80 -15.01 2.36
C PRO A 263 -16.36 -15.92 1.26
N TYR A 264 -17.56 -15.60 0.77
CA TYR A 264 -18.20 -16.32 -0.32
C TYR A 264 -17.27 -16.51 -1.54
N GLU A 265 -16.53 -15.48 -1.93
CA GLU A 265 -15.65 -15.57 -3.10
C GLU A 265 -14.46 -16.52 -2.87
N VAL A 266 -14.04 -16.69 -1.61
CA VAL A 266 -13.01 -17.66 -1.24
C VAL A 266 -13.57 -19.07 -1.31
N LEU A 267 -14.78 -19.29 -0.79
CA LEU A 267 -15.48 -20.57 -0.84
C LEU A 267 -15.74 -21.02 -2.28
N GLU A 268 -16.24 -20.13 -3.15
CA GLU A 268 -16.43 -20.40 -4.57
C GLU A 268 -15.11 -20.83 -5.24
N GLY A 269 -14.02 -20.14 -4.94
CA GLY A 269 -12.69 -20.50 -5.43
C GLY A 269 -12.22 -21.87 -4.96
N ILE A 270 -12.47 -22.22 -3.69
CA ILE A 270 -12.14 -23.55 -3.14
C ILE A 270 -13.01 -24.62 -3.78
N ARG A 271 -14.33 -24.40 -3.88
CA ARG A 271 -15.29 -25.32 -4.51
C ARG A 271 -14.87 -25.66 -5.93
N SER A 272 -14.53 -24.64 -6.71
CA SER A 272 -14.10 -24.79 -8.11
C SER A 272 -12.83 -25.63 -8.28
N ILE A 273 -11.94 -25.66 -7.28
CA ILE A 273 -10.64 -26.34 -7.37
C ILE A 273 -10.68 -27.75 -6.75
N TYR A 274 -11.31 -27.90 -5.58
CA TYR A 274 -11.20 -29.12 -4.76
C TYR A 274 -12.48 -29.96 -4.72
N HIS A 275 -13.63 -29.38 -5.05
CA HIS A 275 -14.93 -30.04 -4.94
C HIS A 275 -15.62 -30.15 -6.31
N GLN A 276 -14.84 -30.27 -7.38
CA GLN A 276 -15.40 -30.48 -8.72
C GLN A 276 -16.22 -31.77 -8.73
N ARG A 277 -17.54 -31.61 -8.91
CA ARG A 277 -18.53 -32.64 -9.21
C ARG A 277 -19.49 -32.06 -10.23
#